data_AF-A0A5M8SHW1-F1
#
_entry.id   AF-A0A5M8SHW1-F1
#
_cell.length_a   1.000
_cell.length_b   1.000
_cell.length_c   1.000
_cell.angle_alpha   90.00
_cell.angle_beta   90.00
_cell.angle_gamma   90.00
#
_symmetry.space_group_name_H-M   'P 1'
#
loop_
_entity.id
_entity.type
_entity.pdbx_description
1 polymer ?
#
loop_
_entity_poly.entity_id
_entity_poly.type
_entity_poly.pdbx_seq_one_letter_code
_entity_poly.pdbx_strand_id
1 'polypeptide(L)'
;MEAATIFAAMARSHGLDLVVNNSQFNNTEDDTVFRELVGAPTRRNLQHRLTDRLFDWAEIGAVHIQAPPYYENVRALVSRTVSEKNTVFLPWGDGDATFPLAGGEDVARVAVALLGGDRLPSKRVYPLVSESLTVHQMVQTLSKALGRPLKYVPITDEQWADTVRGRINPHAVDHLSHLWRYFKTREHQTWPTDVMREVTGRNPQTLEEFFRANIKFFTPAS
;
A
#
# COMPACT_ATOMS: atom_id res chain seq x y z
N MET A 1 -13.65 12.14 5.79
CA MET A 1 -14.75 12.20 4.80
C MET A 1 -15.02 13.64 4.37
N GLU A 2 -15.06 14.60 5.29
CA GLU A 2 -15.27 16.03 4.98
C GLU A 2 -14.44 16.56 3.80
N ALA A 3 -13.12 16.38 3.82
CA ALA A 3 -12.25 16.82 2.72
C ALA A 3 -12.65 16.24 1.34
N ALA A 4 -13.00 14.95 1.28
CA ALA A 4 -13.46 14.31 0.05
C ALA A 4 -14.80 14.87 -0.42
N THR A 5 -15.74 15.10 0.51
CA THR A 5 -17.06 15.69 0.19
C THR A 5 -16.92 17.11 -0.34
N ILE A 6 -16.10 17.95 0.30
CA ILE A 6 -15.82 19.31 -0.16
C ILE A 6 -15.17 19.27 -1.54
N PHE A 7 -14.15 18.42 -1.73
CA PHE A 7 -13.48 18.27 -3.01
C PHE A 7 -14.45 17.84 -4.12
N ALA A 8 -15.30 16.84 -3.89
CA ALA A 8 -16.26 16.36 -4.87
C ALA A 8 -17.26 17.45 -5.28
N ALA A 9 -17.78 18.22 -4.30
CA ALA A 9 -18.70 19.31 -4.57
C ALA A 9 -18.06 20.41 -5.44
N MET A 10 -16.82 20.80 -5.10
CA MET A 10 -16.09 21.82 -5.85
C MET A 10 -15.63 21.34 -7.22
N ALA A 11 -15.16 20.09 -7.32
CA ALA A 11 -14.76 19.49 -8.59
C ALA A 11 -15.94 19.47 -9.57
N ARG A 12 -17.13 19.11 -9.09
CA ARG A 12 -18.36 19.15 -9.90
C ARG A 12 -18.77 20.56 -10.28
N SER A 13 -18.74 21.52 -9.34
CA SER A 13 -19.17 22.90 -9.63
C SER A 13 -18.25 23.63 -10.61
N HIS A 14 -16.96 23.26 -10.64
CA HIS A 14 -15.97 23.81 -11.57
C HIS A 14 -15.78 22.99 -12.86
N GLY A 15 -16.53 21.89 -13.04
CA GLY A 15 -16.47 21.06 -14.25
C GLY A 15 -15.11 20.41 -14.46
N LEU A 16 -14.51 19.83 -13.40
CA LEU A 16 -13.28 19.06 -13.54
C LEU A 16 -13.53 17.80 -14.39
N ASP A 17 -12.69 17.60 -15.40
CA ASP A 17 -12.83 16.48 -16.36
C ASP A 17 -12.09 15.21 -15.93
N LEU A 18 -11.14 15.31 -14.99
CA LEU A 18 -10.35 14.17 -14.53
C LEU A 18 -9.88 14.36 -13.09
N VAL A 19 -10.06 13.31 -12.29
CA VAL A 19 -9.48 13.18 -10.95
C VAL A 19 -8.75 11.85 -10.87
N VAL A 20 -7.44 11.87 -10.65
CA VAL A 20 -6.69 10.65 -10.33
C VAL A 20 -6.61 10.50 -8.82
N ASN A 21 -7.47 9.63 -8.29
CA ASN A 21 -7.65 9.42 -6.87
C ASN A 21 -6.75 8.28 -6.36
N ASN A 22 -5.87 8.59 -5.41
CA ASN A 22 -5.05 7.59 -4.72
C ASN A 22 -5.88 6.89 -3.62
N SER A 23 -6.47 5.76 -3.99
CA SER A 23 -7.22 4.88 -3.11
C SER A 23 -6.36 3.71 -2.62
N GLN A 24 -6.91 2.91 -1.71
CA GLN A 24 -6.24 1.71 -1.21
C GLN A 24 -6.84 0.46 -1.83
N PHE A 25 -5.94 -0.46 -2.22
CA PHE A 25 -6.27 -1.72 -2.85
C PHE A 25 -7.31 -2.51 -2.05
N ASN A 26 -8.37 -2.95 -2.73
CA ASN A 26 -9.40 -3.85 -2.23
C ASN A 26 -10.07 -4.54 -3.41
N ASN A 27 -9.45 -5.62 -3.90
CA ASN A 27 -9.89 -6.49 -4.99
C ASN A 27 -10.34 -5.82 -6.31
N THR A 28 -10.24 -6.57 -7.39
CA THR A 28 -10.29 -6.08 -8.78
C THR A 28 -11.70 -5.67 -9.24
N GLU A 29 -11.77 -5.07 -10.43
CA GLU A 29 -12.98 -4.54 -11.08
C GLU A 29 -14.15 -5.53 -11.15
N ASP A 30 -13.84 -6.84 -11.23
CA ASP A 30 -14.82 -7.94 -11.26
C ASP A 30 -15.22 -8.50 -9.89
N ASP A 31 -14.60 -8.03 -8.82
CA ASP A 31 -14.97 -8.43 -7.47
C ASP A 31 -16.13 -7.56 -6.98
N THR A 32 -17.28 -8.19 -6.72
CA THR A 32 -18.45 -7.52 -6.13
C THR A 32 -18.10 -6.81 -4.82
N VAL A 33 -17.02 -7.25 -4.14
CA VAL A 33 -16.45 -6.62 -2.95
C VAL A 33 -15.98 -5.18 -3.18
N PHE A 34 -15.47 -4.81 -4.37
CA PHE A 34 -15.09 -3.41 -4.66
C PHE A 34 -16.30 -2.48 -4.53
N ARG A 35 -17.46 -2.99 -4.93
CA ARG A 35 -18.74 -2.30 -4.85
C ARG A 35 -19.52 -2.63 -3.58
N GLU A 36 -18.95 -3.26 -2.57
CA GLU A 36 -19.62 -3.45 -1.29
C GLU A 36 -18.96 -2.65 -0.17
N LEU A 37 -19.78 -2.06 0.70
CA LEU A 37 -19.30 -1.41 1.92
C LEU A 37 -19.07 -2.44 3.04
N VAL A 38 -19.54 -3.67 2.84
CA VAL A 38 -19.35 -4.80 3.74
C VAL A 38 -17.97 -5.42 3.48
N GLY A 39 -17.34 -5.96 4.53
CA GLY A 39 -16.05 -6.66 4.39
C GLY A 39 -14.84 -5.75 4.14
N ALA A 40 -14.91 -4.45 4.46
CA ALA A 40 -13.72 -3.61 4.48
C ALA A 40 -12.79 -4.05 5.63
N PRO A 41 -11.49 -4.34 5.38
CA PRO A 41 -10.58 -4.86 6.41
C PRO A 41 -10.45 -3.95 7.63
N THR A 42 -10.59 -2.65 7.41
CA THR A 42 -10.45 -1.62 8.45
C THR A 42 -11.40 -0.45 8.18
N ARG A 43 -11.63 0.38 9.21
CA ARG A 43 -12.38 1.64 9.06
C ARG A 43 -11.77 2.57 8.01
N ARG A 44 -10.44 2.58 7.86
CA ARG A 44 -9.76 3.41 6.85
C ARG A 44 -10.00 2.89 5.44
N ASN A 45 -9.98 1.57 5.23
CA ASN A 45 -10.35 0.97 3.95
C ASN A 45 -11.81 1.27 3.59
N LEU A 46 -12.72 1.23 4.57
CA LEU A 46 -14.11 1.66 4.36
C LEU A 46 -14.20 3.13 3.91
N GLN A 47 -13.42 4.02 4.54
CA GLN A 47 -13.38 5.43 4.14
C GLN A 47 -12.85 5.64 2.71
N HIS A 48 -11.88 4.84 2.28
CA HIS A 48 -11.42 4.85 0.89
C HIS A 48 -12.55 4.43 -0.06
N ARG A 49 -13.25 3.32 0.21
CA ARG A 49 -14.40 2.88 -0.62
C ARG A 49 -15.53 3.91 -0.67
N LEU A 50 -15.84 4.55 0.45
CA LEU A 50 -16.84 5.61 0.50
C LEU A 50 -16.41 6.84 -0.33
N THR A 51 -15.12 7.17 -0.31
CA THR A 51 -14.58 8.27 -1.12
C THR A 51 -14.64 7.94 -2.60
N ASP A 52 -14.29 6.70 -2.98
CA ASP A 52 -14.35 6.25 -4.37
C ASP A 52 -15.77 6.37 -4.93
N ARG A 53 -16.77 5.84 -4.21
CA ARG A 53 -18.18 5.97 -4.58
C ARG A 53 -18.67 7.40 -4.65
N LEU A 54 -18.25 8.24 -3.70
CA LEU A 54 -18.62 9.65 -3.70
C LEU A 54 -18.12 10.34 -4.97
N PHE A 55 -16.90 10.06 -5.40
CA PHE A 55 -16.33 10.63 -6.62
C PHE A 55 -17.03 10.10 -7.88
N ASP A 56 -17.36 8.80 -7.91
CA ASP A 56 -18.17 8.22 -8.99
C ASP A 56 -19.55 8.90 -9.09
N TRP A 57 -20.26 9.07 -7.97
CA TRP A 57 -21.56 9.74 -7.91
C TRP A 57 -21.51 11.25 -8.20
N ALA A 58 -20.36 11.87 -7.94
CA ALA A 58 -20.15 13.28 -8.26
C ALA A 58 -19.93 13.50 -9.77
N GLU A 59 -19.64 12.44 -10.53
CA GLU A 59 -19.44 12.46 -11.99
C GLU A 59 -18.29 13.39 -12.41
N ILE A 60 -17.21 13.43 -11.62
CA ILE A 60 -16.06 14.35 -11.78
C ILE A 60 -14.88 13.73 -12.57
N GLY A 61 -15.18 12.76 -13.45
CA GLY A 61 -14.16 12.05 -14.22
C GLY A 61 -13.14 11.29 -13.37
N ALA A 62 -13.53 10.82 -12.18
CA ALA A 62 -12.59 10.16 -11.28
C ALA A 62 -12.16 8.78 -11.77
N VAL A 63 -10.87 8.51 -11.62
CA VAL A 63 -10.28 7.17 -11.71
C VAL A 63 -9.53 6.84 -10.44
N HIS A 64 -9.56 5.57 -10.06
CA HIS A 64 -9.10 5.10 -8.77
C HIS A 64 -7.85 4.26 -8.93
N ILE A 65 -6.72 4.82 -8.51
CA ILE A 65 -5.52 4.04 -8.30
C ILE A 65 -5.70 3.26 -6.99
N GLN A 66 -5.58 1.94 -7.06
CA GLN A 66 -5.72 1.05 -5.92
C GLN A 66 -4.35 0.54 -5.50
N ALA A 67 -3.79 1.19 -4.49
CA ALA A 67 -2.44 0.93 -4.07
C ALA A 67 -2.40 0.03 -2.81
N PRO A 68 -1.58 -1.03 -2.77
CA PRO A 68 -1.36 -1.84 -1.56
C PRO A 68 -0.46 -1.07 -0.57
N PRO A 69 -0.11 -1.65 0.59
CA PRO A 69 0.98 -1.11 1.41
C PRO A 69 2.26 -0.92 0.60
N TYR A 70 3.01 0.15 0.88
CA TYR A 70 4.20 0.47 0.10
C TYR A 70 5.49 -0.15 0.66
N TYR A 71 6.49 -0.32 -0.19
CA TYR A 71 7.85 -0.70 0.23
C TYR A 71 8.41 0.25 1.30
N GLU A 72 8.07 1.54 1.21
CA GLU A 72 8.42 2.56 2.19
C GLU A 72 7.87 2.25 3.59
N ASN A 73 6.67 1.65 3.67
CA ASN A 73 6.10 1.22 4.94
C ASN A 73 6.91 0.06 5.54
N VAL A 74 7.28 -0.92 4.71
CA VAL A 74 8.12 -2.06 5.13
C VAL A 74 9.45 -1.55 5.68
N ARG A 75 10.14 -0.66 4.94
CA ARG A 75 11.37 -0.02 5.41
C ARG A 75 11.15 0.69 6.74
N ALA A 76 10.15 1.56 6.84
CA ALA A 76 9.88 2.33 8.06
C ALA A 76 9.66 1.42 9.29
N LEU A 77 9.00 0.28 9.11
CA LEU A 77 8.74 -0.69 10.18
C LEU A 77 10.01 -1.41 10.66
N VAL A 78 10.95 -1.71 9.77
CA VAL A 78 12.08 -2.61 10.08
C VAL A 78 13.42 -1.89 10.20
N SER A 79 13.58 -0.68 9.67
CA SER A 79 14.85 0.05 9.60
C SER A 79 15.59 0.12 10.93
N ARG A 80 14.89 0.56 11.99
CA ARG A 80 15.50 0.71 13.32
C ARG A 80 16.00 -0.62 13.88
N THR A 81 15.15 -1.64 13.93
CA THR A 81 15.48 -2.93 14.53
C THR A 81 16.52 -3.70 13.73
N VAL A 82 16.51 -3.57 12.40
CA VAL A 82 17.56 -4.12 11.54
C VAL A 82 18.89 -3.41 11.77
N SER A 83 18.90 -2.08 11.89
CA SER A 83 20.13 -1.32 12.13
C SER A 83 20.74 -1.60 13.51
N GLU A 84 19.92 -1.67 14.56
CA GLU A 84 20.38 -1.81 15.96
C GLU A 84 20.63 -3.27 16.35
N LYS A 85 19.85 -4.22 15.81
CA LYS A 85 19.77 -5.60 16.33
C LYS A 85 19.91 -6.68 15.27
N ASN A 86 20.07 -6.30 14.00
CA ASN A 86 20.14 -7.23 12.87
C ASN A 86 18.96 -8.22 12.84
N THR A 87 17.79 -7.78 13.33
CA THR A 87 16.60 -8.61 13.54
C THR A 87 15.35 -7.83 13.13
N VAL A 88 14.47 -8.48 12.37
CA VAL A 88 13.16 -7.96 11.97
C VAL A 88 12.11 -8.41 12.99
N PHE A 89 11.44 -7.45 13.60
CA PHE A 89 10.33 -7.68 14.53
C PHE A 89 9.05 -7.11 13.92
N LEU A 90 8.09 -7.98 13.56
CA LEU A 90 6.81 -7.56 12.96
C LEU A 90 5.63 -8.35 13.54
N PRO A 91 4.42 -7.75 13.57
CA PRO A 91 3.22 -8.41 14.06
C PRO A 91 2.55 -9.31 13.00
N TRP A 92 3.32 -9.85 12.05
CA TRP A 92 2.83 -10.46 10.82
C TRP A 92 2.74 -12.00 10.89
N GLY A 93 2.73 -12.56 12.10
CA GLY A 93 2.56 -14.00 12.31
C GLY A 93 3.86 -14.80 12.09
N ASP A 94 3.73 -16.10 11.90
CA ASP A 94 4.85 -17.06 11.76
C ASP A 94 5.79 -16.78 10.58
N GLY A 95 5.33 -15.99 9.61
CA GLY A 95 6.09 -15.49 8.49
C GLY A 95 5.56 -15.92 7.12
N ASP A 96 4.49 -16.73 7.10
CA ASP A 96 3.91 -17.29 5.87
C ASP A 96 2.74 -16.45 5.33
N ALA A 97 2.27 -15.46 6.10
CA ALA A 97 1.31 -14.47 5.62
C ALA A 97 1.89 -13.71 4.42
N THR A 98 1.10 -13.62 3.34
CA THR A 98 1.47 -12.95 2.09
C THR A 98 0.90 -11.54 2.06
N PHE A 99 1.72 -10.57 1.67
CA PHE A 99 1.32 -9.17 1.57
C PHE A 99 1.53 -8.67 0.14
N PRO A 100 0.51 -8.05 -0.48
CA PRO A 100 0.71 -7.29 -1.70
C PRO A 100 1.49 -6.00 -1.36
N LEU A 101 2.41 -5.63 -2.23
CA LEU A 101 3.26 -4.46 -2.06
C LEU A 101 3.49 -3.73 -3.39
N ALA A 102 3.83 -2.45 -3.28
CA ALA A 102 4.20 -1.59 -4.39
C ALA A 102 5.22 -0.54 -3.96
N GLY A 103 6.04 -0.06 -4.88
CA GLY A 103 6.87 1.13 -4.66
C GLY A 103 6.03 2.41 -4.77
N GLY A 104 6.19 3.34 -3.82
CA GLY A 104 5.48 4.63 -3.89
C GLY A 104 5.84 5.42 -5.17
N GLU A 105 7.06 5.28 -5.65
CA GLU A 105 7.51 5.90 -6.90
C GLU A 105 6.78 5.35 -8.14
N ASP A 106 6.50 4.04 -8.17
CA ASP A 106 5.72 3.42 -9.25
C ASP A 106 4.26 3.87 -9.24
N VAL A 107 3.66 3.96 -8.06
CA VAL A 107 2.31 4.49 -7.89
C VAL A 107 2.25 5.94 -8.40
N ALA A 108 3.26 6.75 -8.07
CA ALA A 108 3.35 8.12 -8.56
C ALA A 108 3.53 8.19 -10.09
N ARG A 109 4.36 7.32 -10.69
CA ARG A 109 4.50 7.22 -12.15
C ARG A 109 3.19 6.93 -12.84
N VAL A 110 2.39 6.01 -12.31
CA VAL A 110 1.04 5.72 -12.84
C VAL A 110 0.16 6.96 -12.74
N ALA A 111 0.14 7.64 -11.59
CA ALA A 111 -0.66 8.84 -11.43
C ALA A 111 -0.28 9.94 -12.44
N VAL A 112 1.02 10.16 -12.65
CA VAL A 112 1.53 11.11 -13.65
C VAL A 112 1.13 10.71 -15.07
N ALA A 113 1.25 9.43 -15.43
CA ALA A 113 0.88 8.94 -16.75
C ALA A 113 -0.63 9.09 -17.03
N LEU A 114 -1.48 8.85 -16.02
CA LEU A 114 -2.93 9.04 -16.15
C LEU A 114 -3.33 10.51 -16.25
N LEU A 115 -2.67 11.40 -15.48
CA LEU A 115 -2.95 12.84 -15.51
C LEU A 115 -2.41 13.54 -16.77
N GLY A 116 -1.26 13.09 -17.28
CA GLY A 116 -0.55 13.72 -18.39
C GLY A 116 -0.77 13.06 -19.75
N GLY A 117 -1.60 12.03 -19.83
CA GLY A 117 -1.88 11.32 -21.08
C GLY A 117 -2.74 12.12 -22.05
N ASP A 118 -2.52 11.94 -23.36
CA ASP A 118 -3.29 12.61 -24.42
C ASP A 118 -4.78 12.20 -24.48
N ARG A 119 -5.15 11.13 -23.78
CA ARG A 119 -6.49 10.56 -23.75
C ARG A 119 -6.91 10.34 -22.31
N LEU A 120 -8.19 10.57 -22.04
CA LEU A 120 -8.76 10.21 -20.75
C LEU A 120 -8.56 8.71 -20.48
N PRO A 121 -8.31 8.34 -19.21
CA PRO A 121 -8.14 6.94 -18.83
C PRO A 121 -9.35 6.09 -19.25
N SER A 122 -9.10 4.90 -19.82
CA SER A 122 -10.16 4.02 -20.33
C SER A 122 -10.78 3.13 -19.25
N LYS A 123 -10.03 2.80 -18.19
CA LYS A 123 -10.50 2.06 -17.02
C LYS A 123 -10.84 3.03 -15.90
N ARG A 124 -11.82 2.67 -15.05
CA ARG A 124 -12.13 3.41 -13.82
C ARG A 124 -11.22 3.05 -12.66
N VAL A 125 -10.67 1.83 -12.65
CA VAL A 125 -9.88 1.30 -11.54
C VAL A 125 -8.55 0.75 -12.04
N TYR A 126 -7.47 1.06 -11.33
CA TYR A 126 -6.10 0.64 -11.62
C TYR A 126 -5.52 -0.08 -10.39
N PRO A 127 -5.61 -1.41 -10.30
CA PRO A 127 -4.97 -2.18 -9.23
C PRO A 127 -3.45 -2.21 -9.41
N LEU A 128 -2.70 -1.62 -8.47
CA LEU A 128 -1.27 -1.38 -8.59
C LEU A 128 -0.45 -2.26 -7.64
N VAL A 129 -0.44 -3.57 -7.87
CA VAL A 129 0.32 -4.52 -7.04
C VAL A 129 1.56 -4.94 -7.81
N SER A 130 2.74 -4.61 -7.29
CA SER A 130 4.03 -4.95 -7.91
C SER A 130 4.48 -6.35 -7.54
N GLU A 131 4.39 -6.70 -6.25
CA GLU A 131 4.83 -7.99 -5.73
C GLU A 131 3.89 -8.46 -4.62
N SER A 132 3.76 -9.78 -4.46
CA SER A 132 3.07 -10.41 -3.34
C SER A 132 4.01 -11.39 -2.67
N LEU A 133 4.44 -11.06 -1.46
CA LEU A 133 5.55 -11.74 -0.78
C LEU A 133 5.13 -12.21 0.61
N THR A 134 5.64 -13.37 1.02
CA THR A 134 5.60 -13.77 2.43
C THR A 134 6.55 -12.93 3.26
N VAL A 135 6.33 -12.84 4.57
CA VAL A 135 7.27 -12.15 5.47
C VAL A 135 8.65 -12.77 5.38
N HIS A 136 8.73 -14.11 5.29
CA HIS A 136 9.99 -14.81 5.09
C HIS A 136 10.71 -14.37 3.81
N GLN A 137 9.99 -14.26 2.69
CA GLN A 137 10.56 -13.76 1.42
C GLN A 137 11.03 -12.31 1.54
N MET A 138 10.29 -11.43 2.22
CA MET A 138 10.72 -10.04 2.44
C MET A 138 12.00 -9.97 3.28
N VAL A 139 12.08 -10.74 4.37
CA VAL A 139 13.27 -10.78 5.24
C VAL A 139 14.48 -11.34 4.49
N GLN A 140 14.30 -12.39 3.69
CA GLN A 140 15.35 -12.92 2.82
C GLN A 140 15.81 -11.90 1.78
N THR A 141 14.87 -11.18 1.16
CA THR A 141 15.16 -10.13 0.18
C THR A 141 15.98 -9.00 0.80
N LEU A 142 15.60 -8.55 2.01
CA LEU A 142 16.38 -7.55 2.74
C LEU A 142 17.76 -8.10 3.14
N SER A 143 17.83 -9.34 3.63
CA SER A 143 19.08 -9.99 4.01
C SER A 143 20.07 -10.08 2.83
N LYS A 144 19.57 -10.43 1.65
CA LYS A 144 20.33 -10.43 0.40
C LYS A 144 20.80 -9.02 0.02
N ALA A 145 19.91 -8.02 0.10
CA ALA A 145 20.25 -6.64 -0.21
C ALA A 145 21.34 -6.06 0.72
N LEU A 146 21.35 -6.46 2.00
CA LEU A 146 22.35 -6.05 2.99
C LEU A 146 23.63 -6.90 2.96
N GLY A 147 23.64 -8.04 2.29
CA GLY A 147 24.78 -8.96 2.27
C GLY A 147 25.07 -9.61 3.63
N ARG A 148 24.08 -9.70 4.54
CA ARG A 148 24.24 -10.29 5.88
C ARG A 148 22.96 -11.01 6.32
N PRO A 149 23.06 -12.09 7.11
CA PRO A 149 21.90 -12.82 7.59
C PRO A 149 21.03 -11.94 8.50
N LEU A 150 19.72 -12.00 8.34
CA LEU A 150 18.74 -11.37 9.24
C LEU A 150 17.90 -12.43 9.94
N LYS A 151 17.56 -12.17 11.21
CA LYS A 151 16.60 -12.99 11.95
C LYS A 151 15.20 -12.38 11.85
N TYR A 152 14.19 -13.19 11.61
CA TYR A 152 12.79 -12.80 11.82
C TYR A 152 12.33 -13.27 13.20
N VAL A 153 11.69 -12.38 13.97
CA VAL A 153 11.07 -12.70 15.25
C VAL A 153 9.66 -12.11 15.25
N PRO A 154 8.61 -12.93 15.21
CA PRO A 154 7.25 -12.43 15.32
C PRO A 154 7.01 -11.80 16.69
N ILE A 155 6.30 -10.68 16.70
CA ILE A 155 5.81 -10.02 17.92
C ILE A 155 4.29 -9.96 17.91
N THR A 156 3.67 -9.71 19.06
CA THR A 156 2.22 -9.53 19.12
C THR A 156 1.81 -8.16 18.58
N ASP A 157 0.52 -8.00 18.24
CA ASP A 157 -0.02 -6.72 17.79
C ASP A 157 0.11 -5.64 18.89
N GLU A 158 -0.03 -6.04 20.16
CA GLU A 158 0.12 -5.17 21.34
C GLU A 158 1.57 -4.70 21.50
N GLN A 159 2.53 -5.63 21.39
CA GLN A 159 3.95 -5.31 21.42
C GLN A 159 4.32 -4.33 20.30
N TRP A 160 3.81 -4.57 19.09
CA TRP A 160 4.02 -3.65 17.98
C TRP A 160 3.41 -2.27 18.26
N ALA A 161 2.14 -2.22 18.68
CA ALA A 161 1.44 -0.98 18.98
C ALA A 161 2.19 -0.14 20.04
N ASP A 162 2.72 -0.77 21.08
CA ASP A 162 3.50 -0.10 22.11
C ASP A 162 4.84 0.44 21.57
N THR A 163 5.49 -0.27 20.64
CA THR A 163 6.77 0.19 20.05
C THR A 163 6.62 1.43 19.17
N VAL A 164 5.45 1.61 18.55
CA VAL A 164 5.15 2.75 17.65
C VAL A 164 4.34 3.85 18.32
N ARG A 165 3.84 3.61 19.54
CA ARG A 165 3.08 4.58 20.34
C ARG A 165 3.86 5.89 20.49
N GLY A 166 3.20 7.01 20.22
CA GLY A 166 3.81 8.35 20.29
C GLY A 166 4.73 8.70 19.12
N ARG A 167 5.04 7.76 18.20
CA ARG A 167 5.79 8.04 16.97
C ARG A 167 4.90 8.16 15.74
N ILE A 168 3.76 7.48 15.74
CA ILE A 168 2.76 7.56 14.68
C ILE A 168 1.38 7.90 15.26
N ASN A 169 0.50 8.43 14.40
CA ASN A 169 -0.86 8.81 14.77
C ASN A 169 -1.65 7.59 15.31
N PRO A 170 -2.39 7.72 16.42
CA PRO A 170 -3.25 6.65 16.96
C PRO A 170 -4.19 6.00 15.92
N HIS A 171 -4.74 6.79 14.98
CA HIS A 171 -5.56 6.26 13.88
C HIS A 171 -4.77 5.37 12.92
N ALA A 172 -3.48 5.66 12.71
CA ALA A 172 -2.61 4.81 11.90
C ALA A 172 -2.27 3.51 12.65
N VAL A 173 -2.04 3.57 13.97
CA VAL A 173 -1.84 2.36 14.80
C VAL A 173 -3.07 1.45 14.70
N ASP A 174 -4.26 1.99 14.91
CA ASP A 174 -5.52 1.23 14.83
C ASP A 174 -5.74 0.61 13.45
N HIS A 175 -5.58 1.43 12.39
CA HIS A 175 -5.71 0.96 11.01
C HIS A 175 -4.72 -0.17 10.70
N LEU A 176 -3.44 0.03 10.98
CA LEU A 176 -2.40 -0.94 10.65
C LEU A 176 -2.56 -2.23 11.45
N SER A 177 -2.87 -2.16 12.75
CA SER A 177 -3.15 -3.35 13.57
C SER A 177 -4.26 -4.22 12.99
N HIS A 178 -5.39 -3.61 12.59
CA HIS A 178 -6.48 -4.34 11.95
C HIS A 178 -6.08 -4.88 10.56
N LEU A 179 -5.34 -4.08 9.78
CA LEU A 179 -4.89 -4.48 8.45
C LEU A 179 -3.92 -5.69 8.51
N TRP A 180 -3.01 -5.71 9.48
CA TRP A 180 -2.10 -6.83 9.69
C TRP A 180 -2.83 -8.10 10.10
N ARG A 181 -3.86 -7.99 10.96
CA ARG A 181 -4.72 -9.13 11.31
C ARG A 181 -5.45 -9.67 10.09
N TYR A 182 -5.97 -8.79 9.23
CA TYR A 182 -6.62 -9.18 7.99
C TYR A 182 -5.68 -9.97 7.07
N PHE A 183 -4.47 -9.49 6.80
CA PHE A 183 -3.53 -10.24 5.97
C PHE A 183 -3.11 -11.59 6.59
N LYS A 184 -3.06 -11.67 7.93
CA LYS A 184 -2.78 -12.93 8.65
C LYS A 184 -3.86 -13.99 8.50
N THR A 185 -5.12 -13.66 8.15
CA THR A 185 -6.17 -14.69 7.96
C THR A 185 -5.93 -15.51 6.70
N ARG A 186 -5.18 -14.97 5.72
CA ARG A 186 -4.86 -15.60 4.43
C ARG A 186 -6.07 -15.96 3.58
N GLU A 187 -7.27 -15.50 3.96
CA GLU A 187 -8.51 -15.76 3.23
C GLU A 187 -8.54 -15.06 1.87
N HIS A 188 -7.82 -13.94 1.74
CA HIS A 188 -7.77 -13.14 0.53
C HIS A 188 -6.30 -12.94 0.13
N GLN A 189 -5.91 -13.56 -0.98
CA GLN A 189 -4.59 -13.38 -1.57
C GLN A 189 -4.70 -12.49 -2.80
N THR A 190 -3.91 -11.42 -2.78
CA THR A 190 -3.78 -10.52 -3.91
C THR A 190 -2.52 -10.87 -4.67
N TRP A 191 -2.61 -10.92 -6.00
CA TRP A 191 -1.49 -11.23 -6.88
C TRP A 191 -0.98 -9.98 -7.61
N PRO A 192 0.29 -9.96 -8.04
CA PRO A 192 0.83 -8.88 -8.86
C PRO A 192 0.03 -8.65 -10.13
N THR A 193 -0.01 -7.39 -10.58
CA THR A 193 -0.70 -6.98 -11.80
C THR A 193 0.28 -6.35 -12.78
N ASP A 194 -0.05 -6.41 -14.07
CA ASP A 194 0.74 -5.78 -15.12
C ASP A 194 0.39 -4.29 -15.34
N VAL A 195 -0.56 -3.76 -14.57
CA VAL A 195 -1.15 -2.42 -14.76
C VAL A 195 -0.11 -1.31 -14.72
N MET A 196 0.86 -1.38 -13.80
CA MET A 196 1.92 -0.37 -13.73
C MET A 196 2.75 -0.34 -15.03
N ARG A 197 3.07 -1.51 -15.60
CA ARG A 197 3.78 -1.64 -16.87
C ARG A 197 2.94 -1.19 -18.05
N GLU A 198 1.67 -1.59 -18.10
CA GLU A 198 0.73 -1.19 -19.15
C GLU A 198 0.55 0.33 -19.21
N VAL A 199 0.44 1.00 -18.06
CA VAL A 199 0.18 2.44 -18.00
C VAL A 199 1.45 3.26 -18.20
N THR A 200 2.60 2.82 -17.66
CA THR A 200 3.83 3.63 -17.67
C THR A 200 4.85 3.21 -18.74
N GLY A 201 4.65 2.06 -19.37
CA GLY A 201 5.63 1.44 -20.28
C GLY A 201 6.89 0.91 -19.58
N ARG A 202 6.91 0.87 -18.24
CA ARG A 202 8.07 0.46 -17.44
C ARG A 202 7.68 -0.61 -16.44
N ASN A 203 8.56 -1.59 -16.24
CA ASN A 203 8.37 -2.55 -15.16
C ASN A 203 8.44 -1.81 -13.80
N PRO A 204 7.59 -2.19 -12.84
CA PRO A 204 7.70 -1.65 -11.50
C PRO A 204 9.01 -2.08 -10.85
N GLN A 205 9.50 -1.27 -9.91
CA GLN A 205 10.66 -1.60 -9.09
C GLN A 205 10.36 -2.85 -8.24
N THR A 206 11.35 -3.71 -8.08
CA THR A 206 11.29 -4.85 -7.13
C THR A 206 11.65 -4.42 -5.71
N LEU A 207 11.22 -5.18 -4.71
CA LEU A 207 11.55 -4.94 -3.31
C LEU A 207 13.08 -5.02 -3.07
N GLU A 208 13.80 -5.88 -3.79
CA GLU A 208 15.26 -5.95 -3.70
C GLU A 208 15.92 -4.66 -4.19
N GLU A 209 15.51 -4.15 -5.35
CA GLU A 209 16.01 -2.88 -5.89
C GLU A 209 15.71 -1.72 -4.96
N PHE A 210 14.49 -1.70 -4.39
CA PHE A 210 14.10 -0.70 -3.40
C PHE A 210 15.00 -0.75 -2.17
N PHE A 211 15.26 -1.93 -1.60
CA PHE A 211 16.13 -2.06 -0.42
C PHE A 211 17.57 -1.68 -0.73
N ARG A 212 18.11 -2.07 -1.88
CA ARG A 212 19.47 -1.68 -2.32
C ARG A 212 19.60 -0.16 -2.44
N ALA A 213 18.62 0.52 -3.04
CA ALA A 213 18.59 1.97 -3.15
C ALA A 213 18.45 2.68 -1.79
N ASN A 214 17.93 1.98 -0.77
CA ASN A 214 17.65 2.51 0.56
C ASN A 214 18.56 1.94 1.65
N ILE A 215 19.73 1.39 1.29
CA ILE A 215 20.58 0.63 2.22
C ILE A 215 20.99 1.42 3.48
N LYS A 216 21.18 2.74 3.33
CA LYS A 216 21.55 3.67 4.41
C LYS A 216 20.57 3.69 5.60
N PHE A 217 19.32 3.25 5.41
CA PHE A 217 18.31 3.19 6.47
C PHE A 217 18.42 1.92 7.33
N PHE A 218 19.30 0.99 6.99
CA PHE A 218 19.48 -0.29 7.68
C PHE A 218 20.87 -0.46 8.30
N THR A 219 21.74 0.54 8.13
CA THR A 219 23.08 0.60 8.71
C THR A 219 23.06 1.46 9.98
N PRO A 220 23.83 1.10 11.03
CA PRO A 220 24.03 1.99 12.17
C PRO A 220 24.51 3.37 11.72
N ALA A 221 24.10 4.43 12.41
CA ALA A 221 24.72 5.74 12.23
C ALA A 221 26.21 5.62 12.59
N SER A 222 27.08 6.07 11.68
CA SER A 222 28.52 6.20 11.93
C SER A 222 28.80 7.39 12.83
#